data_AF-A0A9X7FFI1-F1
#
_entry.id   AF-A0A9X7FFI1-F1
#
_cell.length_a   1.000
_cell.length_b   1.000
_cell.length_c   1.000
_cell.angle_alpha   90.00
_cell.angle_beta   90.00
_cell.angle_gamma   90.00
#
_symmetry.space_group_name_H-M   'P 1'
#
loop_
_entity.id
_entity.type
_entity.pdbx_description
1 polymer ?
#
loop_
_entity_poly.entity_id
_entity_poly.type
_entity_poly.pdbx_seq_one_letter_code
_entity_poly.pdbx_strand_id
1 'polypeptide(L)'
;MVADLFPTALRGYDKDKVNEAFANYERTISRLREQVRSSDESILQLQAQLQEEKNNVKRAKSGNTFASLGANAQQLLASAEQTSSQLLERAKQDAASIKKNAQAQAGTLLNNAKLDAAHLMQEAQTKADTMLSNATQKSTQLMQAAQEDSARLRDTTAKDVQAQKDAAELALQNTQEEHTKRMASERAQQESSISQLKSEAAQKIAEQRAAANEEIARAKAETNDQIESALAEANKKLADMREHASKMMADAQRKAGEITDAAAAKAQEIADDAQVERTRTLSQVSAEVEQIRADIAAQQEEATKKVNALLSGLKEKERAAQEEADALVARAKTVHQEADEYAAQTHQAADSQAADIVRKAMQEATAQVEERRAAAQQELDGMTTRLTQLQHREATITQRVTELRSLFANAFSGFDFGDAQQNQQVAQASDDNEDSSDAQSSADAKQAQRDVQAALAESEEANESQEDQDTDNQ
;
A
#
# COMPACT_ATOMS: atom_id res chain seq x y z
N MET A 1 -93.79 -19.71 11.43
CA MET A 1 -93.10 -18.44 11.06
C MET A 1 -92.37 -18.67 9.74
N VAL A 2 -93.01 -18.39 8.59
CA VAL A 2 -92.46 -18.66 7.24
C VAL A 2 -92.58 -17.42 6.33
N ALA A 3 -92.70 -16.22 6.89
CA ALA A 3 -92.94 -15.00 6.12
C ALA A 3 -91.69 -14.15 5.82
N ASP A 4 -90.48 -14.61 6.18
CA ASP A 4 -89.25 -13.77 6.11
C ASP A 4 -88.03 -14.41 5.41
N LEU A 5 -88.15 -15.58 4.76
CA LEU A 5 -86.97 -16.26 4.21
C LEU A 5 -86.57 -15.80 2.79
N PHE A 6 -87.43 -15.05 2.09
CA PHE A 6 -87.20 -14.63 0.71
C PHE A 6 -87.46 -13.13 0.53
N PRO A 7 -86.44 -12.30 0.25
CA PRO A 7 -86.63 -10.88 0.00
C PRO A 7 -87.45 -10.66 -1.28
N THR A 8 -88.26 -9.59 -1.32
CA THR A 8 -89.11 -9.25 -2.47
C THR A 8 -88.51 -8.08 -3.27
N ALA A 9 -88.44 -8.23 -4.59
CA ALA A 9 -88.12 -7.18 -5.55
C ALA A 9 -89.43 -6.60 -6.14
N LEU A 10 -89.35 -5.46 -6.85
CA LEU A 10 -90.51 -4.65 -7.30
C LEU A 10 -91.64 -5.39 -8.04
N ARG A 11 -91.46 -6.66 -8.45
CA ARG A 11 -92.49 -7.54 -9.03
C ARG A 11 -92.37 -9.02 -8.57
N GLY A 12 -92.08 -9.30 -7.29
CA GLY A 12 -92.17 -10.65 -6.72
C GLY A 12 -90.98 -11.04 -5.83
N TYR A 13 -90.83 -12.32 -5.51
CA TYR A 13 -89.66 -12.82 -4.76
C TYR A 13 -88.39 -12.73 -5.61
N ASP A 14 -87.27 -12.43 -4.96
CA ASP A 14 -85.94 -12.44 -5.58
C ASP A 14 -85.61 -13.85 -6.08
N LYS A 15 -85.64 -14.01 -7.40
CA LYS A 15 -85.44 -15.29 -8.09
C LYS A 15 -84.09 -15.92 -7.74
N ASP A 16 -83.06 -15.10 -7.52
CA ASP A 16 -81.71 -15.62 -7.25
C ASP A 16 -81.62 -16.17 -5.82
N LYS A 17 -82.25 -15.50 -4.85
CA LYS A 17 -82.34 -15.99 -3.46
C LYS A 17 -83.22 -17.21 -3.30
N VAL A 18 -84.30 -17.28 -4.08
CA VAL A 18 -85.16 -18.47 -4.14
C VAL A 18 -84.41 -19.66 -4.75
N ASN A 19 -83.71 -19.46 -5.87
CA ASN A 19 -82.90 -20.50 -6.51
C ASN A 19 -81.76 -20.99 -5.58
N GLU A 20 -81.12 -20.09 -4.84
CA GLU A 20 -80.09 -20.43 -3.85
C GLU A 20 -80.65 -21.33 -2.73
N ALA A 21 -81.83 -21.03 -2.21
CA ALA A 21 -82.48 -21.89 -1.21
C ALA A 21 -82.91 -23.24 -1.80
N PHE A 22 -83.45 -23.28 -3.02
CA PHE A 22 -83.78 -24.54 -3.69
C PHE A 22 -82.52 -25.40 -3.90
N ALA A 23 -81.42 -24.82 -4.34
CA ALA A 23 -80.14 -25.54 -4.45
C ALA A 23 -79.65 -26.09 -3.10
N ASN A 24 -79.85 -25.34 -2.01
CA ASN A 24 -79.53 -25.81 -0.67
C ASN A 24 -80.45 -26.95 -0.21
N TYR A 25 -81.76 -26.88 -0.48
CA TYR A 25 -82.69 -27.97 -0.18
C TYR A 25 -82.38 -29.23 -1.01
N GLU A 26 -82.05 -29.09 -2.29
CA GLU A 26 -81.63 -30.21 -3.15
C GLU A 26 -80.37 -30.89 -2.63
N ARG A 27 -79.37 -30.12 -2.17
CA ARG A 27 -78.18 -30.65 -1.50
C ARG A 27 -78.53 -31.40 -0.22
N THR A 28 -79.47 -30.85 0.56
CA THR A 28 -79.90 -31.45 1.83
C THR A 28 -80.64 -32.77 1.60
N ILE A 29 -81.52 -32.82 0.59
CA ILE A 29 -82.25 -34.05 0.20
C ILE A 29 -81.28 -35.10 -0.33
N SER A 30 -80.29 -34.70 -1.13
CA SER A 30 -79.27 -35.62 -1.65
C SER A 30 -78.46 -36.24 -0.52
N ARG A 31 -78.05 -35.43 0.46
CA ARG A 31 -77.36 -35.92 1.66
C ARG A 31 -78.21 -36.87 2.50
N LEU A 32 -79.49 -36.56 2.69
CA LEU A 32 -80.42 -37.44 3.42
C LEU A 32 -80.63 -38.77 2.70
N ARG A 33 -80.73 -38.76 1.36
CA ARG A 33 -80.84 -40.00 0.57
C ARG A 33 -79.60 -40.87 0.69
N GLU A 34 -78.41 -40.27 0.65
CA GLU A 34 -77.15 -41.00 0.85
C GLU A 34 -77.09 -41.63 2.25
N GLN A 35 -77.57 -40.91 3.26
CA GLN A 35 -77.63 -41.40 4.63
C GLN A 35 -78.63 -42.55 4.81
N VAL A 36 -79.81 -42.49 4.17
CA VAL A 36 -80.76 -43.60 4.16
C VAL A 36 -80.16 -44.82 3.48
N ARG A 37 -79.49 -44.64 2.33
CA ARG A 37 -78.83 -45.73 1.62
C ARG A 37 -77.74 -46.41 2.47
N SER A 38 -76.89 -45.64 3.14
CA SER A 38 -75.85 -46.19 4.00
C SER A 38 -76.41 -46.91 5.23
N SER A 39 -77.52 -46.42 5.77
CA SER A 39 -78.20 -47.10 6.88
C SER A 39 -78.91 -48.39 6.43
N ASP A 40 -79.54 -48.41 5.25
CA ASP A 40 -80.11 -49.63 4.68
C ASP A 40 -79.04 -50.69 4.37
N GLU A 41 -77.88 -50.29 3.82
CA GLU A 41 -76.73 -51.18 3.63
C GLU A 41 -76.21 -51.76 4.96
N SER A 42 -76.16 -50.93 6.00
CA SER A 42 -75.77 -51.36 7.34
C SER A 42 -76.77 -52.34 7.95
N ILE A 43 -78.08 -52.13 7.74
CA ILE A 43 -79.14 -53.04 8.20
C ILE A 43 -79.03 -54.40 7.49
N LEU A 44 -78.78 -54.41 6.18
CA LEU A 44 -78.58 -55.64 5.40
C LEU A 44 -77.35 -56.42 5.89
N GLN A 45 -76.24 -55.73 6.15
CA GLN A 45 -75.04 -56.36 6.72
C GLN A 45 -75.32 -56.93 8.11
N LEU A 46 -76.01 -56.19 8.98
CA LEU A 46 -76.38 -56.66 10.31
C LEU A 46 -77.33 -57.86 10.24
N GLN A 47 -78.29 -57.89 9.32
CA GLN A 47 -79.16 -59.05 9.10
C GLN A 47 -78.38 -60.28 8.61
N ALA A 48 -77.43 -60.09 7.68
CA ALA A 48 -76.57 -61.17 7.21
C ALA A 48 -75.71 -61.75 8.34
N GLN A 49 -75.10 -60.88 9.16
CA GLN A 49 -74.34 -61.29 10.35
C GLN A 49 -75.23 -62.02 11.35
N LEU A 50 -76.45 -61.55 11.61
CA LEU A 50 -77.39 -62.21 12.53
C LEU A 50 -77.81 -63.60 12.02
N GLN A 51 -77.98 -63.75 10.70
CA GLN A 51 -78.26 -65.03 10.07
C GLN A 51 -77.05 -65.98 10.15
N GLU A 52 -75.84 -65.47 9.94
CA GLU A 52 -74.59 -66.22 10.07
C GLU A 52 -74.34 -66.67 11.51
N GLU A 53 -74.52 -65.78 12.48
CA GLU A 53 -74.44 -66.10 13.91
C GLU A 53 -75.50 -67.13 14.32
N LYS A 54 -76.74 -67.00 13.84
CA LYS A 54 -77.77 -68.03 14.03
C LYS A 54 -77.36 -69.38 13.44
N ASN A 55 -76.68 -69.40 12.29
CA ASN A 55 -76.17 -70.62 11.68
C ASN A 55 -74.98 -71.20 12.46
N ASN A 56 -74.07 -70.37 12.96
CA ASN A 56 -72.95 -70.79 13.81
C ASN A 56 -73.45 -71.38 15.13
N VAL A 57 -74.45 -70.76 15.77
CA VAL A 57 -75.08 -71.30 16.99
C VAL A 57 -75.78 -72.63 16.71
N LYS A 58 -76.42 -72.81 15.55
CA LYS A 58 -76.99 -74.11 15.15
C LYS A 58 -75.92 -75.18 14.92
N ARG A 59 -74.80 -74.85 14.27
CA ARG A 59 -73.67 -75.76 14.08
C ARG A 59 -73.03 -76.14 15.41
N ALA A 60 -72.86 -75.19 16.34
CA ALA A 60 -72.33 -75.43 17.67
C ALA A 60 -73.22 -76.36 18.53
N LYS A 61 -74.54 -76.36 18.30
CA LYS A 61 -75.49 -77.28 18.99
C LYS A 61 -75.51 -78.70 18.42
N SER A 62 -74.94 -78.94 17.22
CA SER A 62 -74.80 -80.27 16.64
C SER A 62 -73.49 -80.90 17.13
N GLY A 63 -73.56 -81.62 18.25
CA GLY A 63 -72.40 -82.17 18.94
C GLY A 63 -71.48 -83.03 18.06
N ASN A 64 -70.23 -82.59 17.93
CA ASN A 64 -69.07 -83.39 17.52
C ASN A 64 -67.82 -82.72 18.12
N THR A 65 -67.40 -83.16 19.30
CA THR A 65 -66.59 -82.35 20.24
C THR A 65 -65.16 -82.85 20.49
N PHE A 66 -64.63 -83.88 19.80
CA PHE A 66 -63.25 -84.37 20.03
C PHE A 66 -62.31 -84.32 18.81
N ALA A 67 -62.67 -84.95 17.69
CA ALA A 67 -61.83 -84.90 16.48
C ALA A 67 -61.77 -83.49 15.83
N SER A 68 -62.84 -82.70 15.97
CA SER A 68 -62.93 -81.33 15.47
C SER A 68 -62.07 -80.35 16.28
N LEU A 69 -61.86 -80.61 17.58
CA LEU A 69 -61.01 -79.78 18.43
C LEU A 69 -59.54 -79.97 18.05
N GLY A 70 -59.04 -81.19 17.88
CA GLY A 70 -57.66 -81.43 17.41
C GLY A 70 -57.38 -80.86 16.02
N ALA A 71 -58.35 -80.98 15.09
CA ALA A 71 -58.24 -80.37 13.77
C ALA A 71 -58.22 -78.83 13.83
N ASN A 72 -59.02 -78.22 14.70
CA ASN A 72 -59.02 -76.77 14.93
C ASN A 72 -57.74 -76.31 15.65
N ALA A 73 -57.19 -77.13 16.56
CA ALA A 73 -55.92 -76.91 17.24
C ALA A 73 -54.77 -76.76 16.23
N GLN A 74 -54.66 -77.74 15.32
CA GLN A 74 -53.65 -77.77 14.28
C GLN A 74 -53.87 -76.65 13.26
N GLN A 75 -55.13 -76.36 12.90
CA GLN A 75 -55.46 -75.25 12.01
C GLN A 75 -55.07 -73.89 12.60
N LEU A 76 -55.26 -73.66 13.90
CA LEU A 76 -54.86 -72.40 14.50
C LEU A 76 -53.34 -72.30 14.64
N LEU A 77 -52.64 -73.37 15.03
CA LEU A 77 -51.17 -73.37 15.08
C LEU A 77 -50.60 -73.07 13.70
N ALA A 78 -51.10 -73.72 12.65
CA ALA A 78 -50.73 -73.42 11.28
C ALA A 78 -51.06 -71.96 10.90
N SER A 79 -52.21 -71.42 11.32
CA SER A 79 -52.56 -70.01 11.09
C SER A 79 -51.69 -69.04 11.88
N ALA A 80 -51.24 -69.41 13.09
CA ALA A 80 -50.40 -68.59 13.95
C ALA A 80 -48.95 -68.59 13.48
N GLU A 81 -48.45 -69.72 12.98
CA GLU A 81 -47.16 -69.81 12.28
C GLU A 81 -47.19 -69.01 10.99
N GLN A 82 -48.26 -69.14 10.18
CA GLN A 82 -48.44 -68.34 8.99
C GLN A 82 -48.49 -66.84 9.31
N THR A 83 -49.22 -66.44 10.36
CA THR A 83 -49.32 -65.04 10.79
C THR A 83 -47.97 -64.51 11.31
N SER A 84 -47.23 -65.33 12.06
CA SER A 84 -45.89 -64.97 12.57
C SER A 84 -44.86 -64.85 11.44
N SER A 85 -44.90 -65.78 10.47
CA SER A 85 -44.06 -65.73 9.27
C SER A 85 -44.37 -64.50 8.44
N GLN A 86 -45.65 -64.18 8.23
CA GLN A 86 -46.07 -62.95 7.55
C GLN A 86 -45.64 -61.68 8.30
N LEU A 87 -45.69 -61.68 9.64
CA LEU A 87 -45.24 -60.55 10.44
C LEU A 87 -43.73 -60.34 10.35
N LEU A 88 -42.95 -61.43 10.41
CA LEU A 88 -41.50 -61.39 10.22
C LEU A 88 -41.12 -60.92 8.83
N GLU A 89 -41.80 -61.41 7.80
CA GLU A 89 -41.55 -60.99 6.42
C GLU A 89 -41.89 -59.51 6.22
N ARG A 90 -43.01 -59.05 6.80
CA ARG A 90 -43.36 -57.63 6.82
C ARG A 90 -42.34 -56.79 7.57
N ALA A 91 -41.85 -57.24 8.72
CA ALA A 91 -40.82 -56.54 9.48
C ALA A 91 -39.50 -56.45 8.71
N LYS A 92 -39.10 -57.52 8.00
CA LYS A 92 -37.93 -57.53 7.11
C LYS A 92 -38.13 -56.56 5.93
N GLN A 93 -39.30 -56.58 5.32
CA GLN A 93 -39.64 -55.67 4.22
C GLN A 93 -39.65 -54.20 4.68
N ASP A 94 -40.21 -53.92 5.85
CA ASP A 94 -40.24 -52.59 6.45
C ASP A 94 -38.81 -52.13 6.78
N ALA A 95 -37.97 -52.96 7.41
CA ALA A 95 -36.57 -52.65 7.69
C ALA A 95 -35.75 -52.38 6.42
N ALA A 96 -35.94 -53.20 5.37
CA ALA A 96 -35.32 -52.98 4.07
C ALA A 96 -35.77 -51.66 3.43
N SER A 97 -37.06 -51.32 3.54
CA SER A 97 -37.60 -50.06 3.03
C SER A 97 -37.02 -48.85 3.76
N ILE A 98 -36.89 -48.91 5.10
CA ILE A 98 -36.30 -47.85 5.92
C ILE A 98 -34.83 -47.66 5.55
N LYS A 99 -34.06 -48.75 5.43
CA LYS A 99 -32.66 -48.69 5.02
C LYS A 99 -32.51 -48.05 3.64
N LYS A 100 -33.34 -48.45 2.67
CA LYS A 100 -33.33 -47.87 1.32
C LYS A 100 -33.66 -46.38 1.34
N ASN A 101 -34.66 -45.97 2.11
CA ASN A 101 -35.05 -44.57 2.23
C ASN A 101 -33.96 -43.73 2.93
N ALA A 102 -33.35 -44.25 4.00
CA ALA A 102 -32.24 -43.60 4.69
C ALA A 102 -31.02 -43.45 3.77
N GLN A 103 -30.69 -44.48 2.98
CA GLN A 103 -29.61 -44.42 1.98
C GLN A 103 -29.90 -43.38 0.89
N ALA A 104 -31.14 -43.30 0.39
CA ALA A 104 -31.52 -42.30 -0.60
C ALA A 104 -31.45 -40.87 -0.03
N GLN A 105 -31.91 -40.66 1.21
CA GLN A 105 -31.81 -39.38 1.90
C GLN A 105 -30.35 -38.98 2.16
N ALA A 106 -29.52 -39.89 2.66
CA ALA A 106 -28.09 -39.66 2.86
C ALA A 106 -27.39 -39.34 1.53
N GLY A 107 -27.71 -40.06 0.46
CA GLY A 107 -27.19 -39.79 -0.88
C GLY A 107 -27.58 -38.40 -1.39
N THR A 108 -28.82 -37.97 -1.13
CA THR A 108 -29.29 -36.63 -1.51
C THR A 108 -28.57 -35.54 -0.71
N LEU A 109 -28.43 -35.71 0.60
CA LEU A 109 -27.73 -34.77 1.46
C LEU A 109 -26.24 -34.67 1.10
N LEU A 110 -25.60 -35.80 0.79
CA LEU A 110 -24.20 -35.84 0.36
C LEU A 110 -24.01 -35.16 -0.99
N ASN A 111 -24.92 -35.37 -1.95
CA ASN A 111 -24.88 -34.66 -3.23
C ASN A 111 -25.09 -33.15 -3.06
N ASN A 112 -26.02 -32.73 -2.21
CA ASN A 112 -26.24 -31.32 -1.90
C ASN A 112 -25.01 -30.70 -1.23
N ALA A 113 -24.43 -31.36 -0.23
CA ALA A 113 -23.21 -30.90 0.43
C ALA A 113 -22.02 -30.80 -0.53
N LYS A 114 -21.90 -31.71 -1.50
CA LYS A 114 -20.89 -31.64 -2.57
C LYS A 114 -21.12 -30.44 -3.49
N LEU A 115 -22.37 -30.19 -3.89
CA LEU A 115 -22.71 -29.03 -4.72
C LEU A 115 -22.44 -27.72 -3.99
N ASP A 116 -22.83 -27.62 -2.72
CA ASP A 116 -22.59 -26.44 -1.89
C ASP A 116 -21.08 -26.19 -1.70
N ALA A 117 -20.30 -27.23 -1.46
CA ALA A 117 -18.84 -27.13 -1.38
C ALA A 117 -18.22 -26.65 -2.71
N ALA A 118 -18.68 -27.19 -3.83
CA ALA A 118 -18.22 -26.76 -5.15
C ALA A 118 -18.57 -25.29 -5.45
N HIS A 119 -19.79 -24.86 -5.10
CA HIS A 119 -20.20 -23.46 -5.23
C HIS A 119 -19.39 -22.53 -4.35
N LEU A 120 -19.14 -22.91 -3.09
CA LEU A 120 -18.32 -22.12 -2.18
C LEU A 120 -16.88 -21.99 -2.68
N MET A 121 -16.28 -23.08 -3.18
CA MET A 121 -14.94 -23.03 -3.77
C MET A 121 -14.89 -22.14 -5.01
N GLN A 122 -15.88 -22.26 -5.90
CA GLN A 122 -15.96 -21.42 -7.09
C GLN A 122 -16.14 -19.93 -6.75
N GLU A 123 -16.97 -19.62 -5.75
CA GLU A 123 -17.17 -18.25 -5.28
C GLU A 123 -15.89 -17.69 -4.64
N ALA A 124 -15.21 -18.50 -3.81
CA ALA A 124 -13.92 -18.12 -3.22
C ALA A 124 -12.86 -17.86 -4.30
N GLN A 125 -12.77 -18.72 -5.31
CA GLN A 125 -11.85 -18.56 -6.44
C GLN A 125 -12.17 -17.32 -7.26
N THR A 126 -13.44 -17.08 -7.58
CA THR A 126 -13.87 -15.87 -8.30
C THR A 126 -13.54 -14.59 -7.50
N LYS A 127 -13.74 -14.61 -6.18
CA LYS A 127 -13.36 -13.49 -5.30
C LYS A 127 -11.85 -13.27 -5.27
N ALA A 128 -11.07 -14.34 -5.18
CA ALA A 128 -9.61 -14.27 -5.22
C ALA A 128 -9.12 -13.69 -6.55
N ASP A 129 -9.63 -14.18 -7.69
CA ASP A 129 -9.29 -13.67 -9.03
C ASP A 129 -9.66 -12.19 -9.17
N THR A 130 -10.83 -11.80 -8.66
CA THR A 130 -11.26 -10.39 -8.67
C THR A 130 -10.36 -9.51 -7.81
N MET A 131 -9.97 -9.98 -6.61
CA MET A 131 -9.04 -9.26 -5.75
C MET A 131 -7.66 -9.11 -6.39
N LEU A 132 -7.15 -10.18 -7.02
CA LEU A 132 -5.86 -10.18 -7.71
C LEU A 132 -5.89 -9.25 -8.93
N SER A 133 -6.98 -9.28 -9.72
CA SER A 133 -7.20 -8.34 -10.83
C SER A 133 -7.25 -6.89 -10.35
N ASN A 134 -7.95 -6.60 -9.25
CA ASN A 134 -8.01 -5.25 -8.70
C ASN A 134 -6.65 -4.78 -8.16
N ALA A 135 -5.91 -5.67 -7.49
CA ALA A 135 -4.58 -5.38 -6.96
C ALA A 135 -3.57 -5.11 -8.10
N THR A 136 -3.59 -5.92 -9.15
CA THR A 136 -2.73 -5.75 -10.34
C THR A 136 -3.07 -4.49 -11.11
N GLN A 137 -4.36 -4.18 -11.31
CA GLN A 137 -4.80 -2.92 -11.92
C GLN A 137 -4.35 -1.71 -11.10
N LYS A 138 -4.54 -1.73 -9.78
CA LYS A 138 -4.14 -0.63 -8.90
C LYS A 138 -2.61 -0.45 -8.86
N SER A 139 -1.86 -1.55 -8.83
CA SER A 139 -0.40 -1.54 -8.92
C SER A 139 0.07 -0.90 -10.24
N THR A 140 -0.53 -1.31 -11.37
CA THR A 140 -0.21 -0.77 -12.69
C THR A 140 -0.52 0.73 -12.78
N GLN A 141 -1.67 1.16 -12.25
CA GLN A 141 -2.05 2.58 -12.19
C GLN A 141 -1.08 3.40 -11.33
N LEU A 142 -0.68 2.88 -10.16
CA LEU A 142 0.31 3.54 -9.31
C LEU A 142 1.68 3.64 -10.00
N MET A 143 2.10 2.58 -10.69
CA MET A 143 3.35 2.58 -11.44
C MET A 143 3.32 3.61 -12.57
N GLN A 144 2.22 3.70 -13.32
CA GLN A 144 2.04 4.72 -14.36
C GLN A 144 2.05 6.14 -13.79
N ALA A 145 1.32 6.38 -12.70
CA ALA A 145 1.32 7.68 -12.03
C ALA A 145 2.73 8.07 -11.54
N ALA A 146 3.47 7.14 -10.92
CA ALA A 146 4.84 7.37 -10.49
C ALA A 146 5.79 7.64 -11.66
N GLN A 147 5.61 6.96 -12.80
CA GLN A 147 6.39 7.22 -14.02
C GLN A 147 6.07 8.60 -14.61
N GLU A 148 4.79 8.99 -14.68
CA GLU A 148 4.36 10.30 -15.14
C GLU A 148 4.88 11.42 -14.23
N ASP A 149 4.78 11.25 -12.91
CA ASP A 149 5.29 12.22 -11.94
C ASP A 149 6.82 12.34 -12.03
N SER A 150 7.54 11.23 -12.19
CA SER A 150 8.99 11.26 -12.41
C SER A 150 9.35 11.98 -13.71
N ALA A 151 8.62 11.74 -14.79
CA ALA A 151 8.83 12.42 -16.07
C ALA A 151 8.56 13.93 -15.95
N ARG A 152 7.47 14.31 -15.25
CA ARG A 152 7.15 15.71 -14.96
C ARG A 152 8.23 16.39 -14.14
N LEU A 153 8.69 15.76 -13.06
CA LEU A 153 9.77 16.29 -12.22
C LEU A 153 11.05 16.49 -13.03
N ARG A 154 11.42 15.53 -13.89
CA ARG A 154 12.57 15.67 -14.79
C ARG A 154 12.42 16.82 -15.77
N ASP A 155 11.24 17.00 -16.37
CA ASP A 155 10.96 18.10 -17.29
C ASP A 155 10.99 19.46 -16.57
N THR A 156 10.40 19.57 -15.38
CA THR A 156 10.46 20.80 -14.58
C THR A 156 11.88 21.12 -14.13
N THR A 157 12.64 20.12 -13.64
CA THR A 157 14.03 20.32 -13.25
C THR A 157 14.89 20.71 -14.46
N ALA A 158 14.67 20.12 -15.64
CA ALA A 158 15.38 20.50 -16.85
C ALA A 158 15.10 21.96 -17.25
N LYS A 159 13.83 22.39 -17.17
CA LYS A 159 13.44 23.79 -17.41
C LYS A 159 14.05 24.75 -16.39
N ASP A 160 14.04 24.41 -15.10
CA ASP A 160 14.60 25.23 -14.04
C ASP A 160 16.13 25.35 -14.18
N VAL A 161 16.81 24.25 -14.47
CA VAL A 161 18.26 24.25 -14.74
C VAL A 161 18.58 25.09 -15.98
N GLN A 162 17.77 25.01 -17.03
CA GLN A 162 17.97 25.84 -18.22
C GLN A 162 17.75 27.33 -17.90
N ALA A 163 16.69 27.67 -17.17
CA ALA A 163 16.43 29.04 -16.75
C ALA A 163 17.56 29.60 -15.85
N GLN A 164 18.12 28.77 -14.95
CA GLN A 164 19.28 29.14 -14.14
C GLN A 164 20.54 29.37 -14.99
N LYS A 165 20.78 28.53 -16.01
CA LYS A 165 21.90 28.72 -16.94
C LYS A 165 21.75 30.01 -17.73
N ASP A 166 20.57 30.26 -18.30
CA ASP A 166 20.30 31.47 -19.08
C ASP A 166 20.45 32.73 -18.21
N ALA A 167 19.97 32.69 -16.96
CA ALA A 167 20.13 33.79 -16.01
C ALA A 167 21.60 34.03 -15.62
N ALA A 168 22.38 32.96 -15.41
CA ALA A 168 23.80 33.05 -15.11
C ALA A 168 24.60 33.57 -16.32
N GLU A 169 24.24 33.15 -17.53
CA GLU A 169 24.85 33.64 -18.78
C GLU A 169 24.57 35.12 -18.98
N LEU A 170 23.33 35.57 -18.77
CA LEU A 170 22.97 36.99 -18.83
C LEU A 170 23.72 37.82 -17.78
N ALA A 171 23.84 37.32 -16.55
CA ALA A 171 24.61 37.99 -15.50
C ALA A 171 26.10 38.08 -15.88
N LEU A 172 26.66 37.02 -16.47
CA LEU A 172 28.04 37.02 -16.95
C LEU A 172 28.23 38.04 -18.08
N GLN A 173 27.32 38.08 -19.06
CA GLN A 173 27.35 39.08 -20.13
C GLN A 173 27.27 40.51 -19.56
N ASN A 174 26.33 40.77 -18.65
CA ASN A 174 26.19 42.08 -18.01
C ASN A 174 27.46 42.49 -17.25
N THR A 175 28.08 41.57 -16.49
CA THR A 175 29.33 41.87 -15.77
C THR A 175 30.51 42.11 -16.72
N GLN A 176 30.59 41.36 -17.83
CA GLN A 176 31.58 41.60 -18.87
C GLN A 176 31.39 42.95 -19.57
N GLU A 177 30.16 43.33 -19.89
CA GLU A 177 29.85 44.63 -20.46
C GLU A 177 30.17 45.78 -19.49
N GLU A 178 29.79 45.64 -18.21
CA GLU A 178 30.13 46.61 -17.18
C GLU A 178 31.64 46.74 -17.01
N HIS A 179 32.36 45.62 -16.94
CA HIS A 179 33.81 45.62 -16.86
C HIS A 179 34.44 46.32 -18.08
N THR A 180 33.94 46.04 -19.28
CA THR A 180 34.42 46.68 -20.51
C THR A 180 34.16 48.19 -20.49
N LYS A 181 32.99 48.63 -20.03
CA LYS A 181 32.66 50.06 -19.87
C LYS A 181 33.54 50.73 -18.81
N ARG A 182 33.80 50.07 -17.68
CA ARG A 182 34.71 50.57 -16.63
C ARG A 182 36.13 50.73 -17.18
N MET A 183 36.66 49.71 -17.85
CA MET A 183 37.98 49.77 -18.48
C MET A 183 38.07 50.89 -19.52
N ALA A 184 37.02 51.11 -20.32
CA ALA A 184 36.98 52.22 -21.28
C ALA A 184 36.96 53.59 -20.57
N SER A 185 36.19 53.73 -19.48
CA SER A 185 36.15 54.95 -18.67
C SER A 185 37.50 55.23 -18.00
N GLU A 186 38.14 54.22 -17.41
CA GLU A 186 39.46 54.36 -16.79
C GLU A 186 40.51 54.76 -17.83
N ARG A 187 40.50 54.15 -19.01
CA ARG A 187 41.38 54.55 -20.12
C ARG A 187 41.13 56.00 -20.56
N ALA A 188 39.87 56.42 -20.69
CA ALA A 188 39.53 57.79 -21.05
C ALA A 188 39.98 58.80 -19.97
N GLN A 189 39.84 58.46 -18.69
CA GLN A 189 40.34 59.28 -17.57
C GLN A 189 41.86 59.37 -17.58
N GLN A 190 42.56 58.26 -17.79
CA GLN A 190 44.02 58.23 -17.92
C GLN A 190 44.50 59.05 -19.13
N GLU A 191 43.82 58.94 -20.26
CA GLU A 191 44.18 59.70 -21.46
C GLU A 191 43.94 61.21 -21.27
N SER A 192 42.85 61.58 -20.61
CA SER A 192 42.58 62.97 -20.21
C SER A 192 43.63 63.50 -19.23
N SER A 193 44.01 62.73 -18.21
CA SER A 193 45.03 63.16 -17.23
C SER A 193 46.41 63.30 -17.89
N ILE A 194 46.79 62.38 -18.78
CA ILE A 194 48.00 62.49 -19.59
C ILE A 194 47.96 63.74 -20.47
N SER A 195 46.82 64.03 -21.12
CA SER A 195 46.65 65.23 -21.93
C SER A 195 46.77 66.50 -21.09
N GLN A 196 46.18 66.53 -19.90
CA GLN A 196 46.27 67.65 -18.98
C GLN A 196 47.71 67.85 -18.51
N LEU A 197 48.41 66.79 -18.08
CA LEU A 197 49.82 66.84 -17.70
C LEU A 197 50.71 67.33 -18.84
N LYS A 198 50.46 66.90 -20.08
CA LYS A 198 51.17 67.41 -21.27
C LYS A 198 50.93 68.90 -21.48
N SER A 199 49.70 69.36 -21.31
CA SER A 199 49.34 70.79 -21.41
C SER A 199 50.01 71.62 -20.31
N GLU A 200 49.94 71.17 -19.07
CA GLU A 200 50.59 71.83 -17.92
C GLU A 200 52.12 71.86 -18.09
N ALA A 201 52.73 70.76 -18.57
CA ALA A 201 54.15 70.74 -18.89
C ALA A 201 54.50 71.72 -20.01
N ALA A 202 53.69 71.80 -21.08
CA ALA A 202 53.89 72.77 -22.15
C ALA A 202 53.75 74.23 -21.67
N GLN A 203 52.79 74.51 -20.79
CA GLN A 203 52.62 75.82 -20.15
C GLN A 203 53.84 76.17 -19.29
N LYS A 204 54.30 75.27 -18.42
CA LYS A 204 55.51 75.47 -17.62
C LYS A 204 56.74 75.73 -18.49
N ILE A 205 56.90 74.99 -19.59
CA ILE A 205 58.01 75.24 -20.54
C ILE A 205 57.87 76.61 -21.19
N ALA A 206 56.67 77.03 -21.57
CA ALA A 206 56.43 78.35 -22.16
C ALA A 206 56.71 79.48 -21.15
N GLU A 207 56.26 79.33 -19.90
CA GLU A 207 56.53 80.26 -18.80
C GLU A 207 58.04 80.36 -18.51
N GLN A 208 58.73 79.22 -18.41
CA GLN A 208 60.19 79.19 -18.25
C GLN A 208 60.92 79.88 -19.40
N ARG A 209 60.48 79.66 -20.65
CA ARG A 209 61.04 80.37 -21.82
C ARG A 209 60.76 81.87 -21.79
N ALA A 210 59.57 82.28 -21.36
CA ALA A 210 59.22 83.69 -21.24
C ALA A 210 60.08 84.36 -20.16
N ALA A 211 60.20 83.74 -18.98
CA ALA A 211 61.06 84.23 -17.90
C ALA A 211 62.53 84.30 -18.34
N ALA A 212 63.06 83.26 -18.98
CA ALA A 212 64.42 83.27 -19.51
C ALA A 212 64.62 84.35 -20.58
N ASN A 213 63.65 84.58 -21.46
CA ASN A 213 63.71 85.67 -22.44
C ASN A 213 63.65 87.05 -21.78
N GLU A 214 62.87 87.21 -20.71
CA GLU A 214 62.81 88.45 -19.93
C GLU A 214 64.14 88.71 -19.22
N GLU A 215 64.75 87.68 -18.63
CA GLU A 215 66.09 87.78 -18.04
C GLU A 215 67.15 88.12 -19.09
N ILE A 216 67.12 87.49 -20.27
CA ILE A 216 68.01 87.86 -21.39
C ILE A 216 67.77 89.31 -21.81
N ALA A 217 66.51 89.78 -21.85
CA ALA A 217 66.20 91.15 -22.20
C ALA A 217 66.68 92.14 -21.13
N ARG A 218 66.51 91.83 -19.84
CA ARG A 218 67.05 92.61 -18.71
C ARG A 218 68.56 92.65 -18.74
N ALA A 219 69.21 91.51 -18.91
CA ALA A 219 70.66 91.43 -19.05
C ALA A 219 71.14 92.25 -20.26
N LYS A 220 70.44 92.19 -21.40
CA LYS A 220 70.76 93.03 -22.56
C LYS A 220 70.58 94.52 -22.26
N ALA A 221 69.48 94.92 -21.65
CA ALA A 221 69.23 96.30 -21.26
C ALA A 221 70.31 96.79 -20.29
N GLU A 222 70.62 96.02 -19.25
CA GLU A 222 71.67 96.33 -18.30
C GLU A 222 73.04 96.40 -18.98
N THR A 223 73.37 95.48 -19.90
CA THR A 223 74.62 95.58 -20.67
C THR A 223 74.63 96.81 -21.59
N ASN A 224 73.47 97.21 -22.15
CA ASN A 224 73.38 98.38 -23.01
C ASN A 224 73.49 99.67 -22.19
N ASP A 225 72.88 99.72 -21.01
CA ASP A 225 73.03 100.80 -20.04
C ASP A 225 74.48 100.88 -19.52
N GLN A 226 75.13 99.74 -19.29
CA GLN A 226 76.56 99.66 -18.96
C GLN A 226 77.42 100.14 -20.13
N ILE A 227 77.07 99.83 -21.38
CA ILE A 227 77.75 100.33 -22.58
C ILE A 227 77.54 101.84 -22.73
N GLU A 228 76.33 102.35 -22.55
CA GLU A 228 76.02 103.78 -22.61
C GLU A 228 76.71 104.54 -21.48
N SER A 229 76.69 104.00 -20.26
CA SER A 229 77.45 104.52 -19.12
C SER A 229 78.95 104.48 -19.37
N ALA A 230 79.48 103.38 -19.93
CA ALA A 230 80.89 103.27 -20.30
C ALA A 230 81.27 104.22 -21.44
N LEU A 231 80.37 104.48 -22.40
CA LEU A 231 80.57 105.47 -23.47
C LEU A 231 80.45 106.90 -22.95
N ALA A 232 79.54 107.17 -22.02
CA ALA A 232 79.42 108.44 -21.32
C ALA A 232 80.65 108.69 -20.43
N GLU A 233 81.12 107.67 -19.73
CA GLU A 233 82.38 107.66 -19.00
C GLU A 233 83.58 107.73 -19.93
N ALA A 234 83.55 107.16 -21.15
CA ALA A 234 84.62 107.28 -22.12
C ALA A 234 84.66 108.69 -22.71
N ASN A 235 83.51 109.32 -22.99
CA ASN A 235 83.41 110.70 -23.44
C ASN A 235 83.77 111.69 -22.33
N LYS A 236 83.36 111.41 -21.09
CA LYS A 236 83.80 112.12 -19.88
C LYS A 236 85.29 111.88 -19.64
N LYS A 237 85.82 110.68 -19.83
CA LYS A 237 87.26 110.37 -19.83
C LYS A 237 87.99 110.98 -21.01
N LEU A 238 87.37 111.32 -22.14
CA LEU A 238 88.03 112.00 -23.26
C LEU A 238 88.10 113.52 -23.02
N ALA A 239 87.15 114.05 -22.24
CA ALA A 239 87.19 115.39 -21.66
C ALA A 239 88.18 115.45 -20.48
N ASP A 240 88.11 114.48 -19.57
CA ASP A 240 89.04 114.33 -18.46
C ASP A 240 90.42 113.93 -18.97
N MET A 241 90.63 113.19 -20.06
CA MET A 241 91.97 112.86 -20.61
C MET A 241 92.72 114.08 -21.14
N ARG A 242 92.01 115.19 -21.43
CA ARG A 242 92.65 116.50 -21.68
C ARG A 242 93.14 117.18 -20.38
N GLU A 243 92.70 116.72 -19.20
CA GLU A 243 93.10 117.21 -17.87
C GLU A 243 93.92 116.16 -17.05
N HIS A 244 93.69 114.88 -17.30
CA HIS A 244 94.22 113.67 -16.67
C HIS A 244 95.39 113.06 -17.45
N ALA A 245 95.77 113.59 -18.62
CA ALA A 245 97.10 113.35 -19.19
C ALA A 245 98.23 113.78 -18.23
N SER A 246 97.93 114.62 -17.23
CA SER A 246 98.86 115.01 -16.16
C SER A 246 98.76 114.19 -14.87
N LYS A 247 97.69 113.39 -14.68
CA LYS A 247 97.47 112.58 -13.46
C LYS A 247 97.48 111.06 -13.70
N MET A 248 97.43 110.60 -14.96
CA MET A 248 97.36 109.20 -15.37
C MET A 248 98.72 108.50 -15.55
N MET A 249 99.79 108.95 -14.87
CA MET A 249 101.01 108.16 -14.69
C MET A 249 101.17 107.55 -13.29
N ALA A 250 100.32 107.91 -12.31
CA ALA A 250 100.52 107.47 -10.92
C ALA A 250 99.54 106.38 -10.42
N ASP A 251 98.34 106.22 -11.01
CA ASP A 251 97.34 105.24 -10.53
C ASP A 251 97.17 104.01 -11.46
N ALA A 252 97.98 103.90 -12.52
CA ALA A 252 97.99 102.76 -13.45
C ALA A 252 98.56 101.47 -12.83
N GLN A 253 99.02 101.50 -11.58
CA GLN A 253 99.77 100.38 -10.97
C GLN A 253 99.10 99.76 -9.73
N ARG A 254 97.86 100.13 -9.38
CA ARG A 254 97.19 99.62 -8.16
C ARG A 254 95.88 98.84 -8.39
N LYS A 255 95.24 98.96 -9.56
CA LYS A 255 93.93 98.31 -9.87
C LYS A 255 94.02 97.07 -10.76
N ALA A 256 95.22 96.54 -10.99
CA ALA A 256 95.42 95.31 -11.75
C ALA A 256 95.27 94.03 -10.88
N GLY A 257 95.23 94.14 -9.55
CA GLY A 257 95.10 92.98 -8.64
C GLY A 257 93.65 92.61 -8.26
N GLU A 258 92.73 93.57 -8.22
CA GLU A 258 91.36 93.33 -7.70
C GLU A 258 90.45 92.60 -8.71
N ILE A 259 90.81 92.60 -10.00
CA ILE A 259 90.00 92.01 -11.08
C ILE A 259 90.19 90.48 -11.16
N THR A 260 91.35 89.96 -10.71
CA THR A 260 91.62 88.51 -10.72
C THR A 260 91.02 87.78 -9.51
N ASP A 261 90.90 88.44 -8.36
CA ASP A 261 90.37 87.82 -7.14
C ASP A 261 88.83 87.66 -7.17
N ALA A 262 88.11 88.58 -7.82
CA ALA A 262 86.65 88.50 -7.99
C ALA A 262 86.21 87.43 -9.00
N ALA A 263 87.05 87.12 -10.00
CA ALA A 263 86.77 86.10 -11.00
C ALA A 263 86.99 84.67 -10.45
N ALA A 264 87.94 84.49 -9.52
CA ALA A 264 88.14 83.23 -8.82
C ALA A 264 87.00 82.92 -7.83
N ALA A 265 86.47 83.95 -7.15
CA ALA A 265 85.35 83.79 -6.21
C ALA A 265 84.06 83.29 -6.88
N LYS A 266 83.69 83.82 -8.06
CA LYS A 266 82.49 83.37 -8.81
C LYS A 266 82.64 81.99 -9.43
N ALA A 267 83.85 81.59 -9.84
CA ALA A 267 84.11 80.26 -10.36
C ALA A 267 84.00 79.18 -9.26
N GLN A 268 84.33 79.54 -8.02
CA GLN A 268 84.21 78.66 -6.86
C GLN A 268 82.77 78.55 -6.34
N GLU A 269 82.01 79.66 -6.35
CA GLU A 269 80.57 79.68 -6.02
C GLU A 269 79.72 78.80 -6.96
N ILE A 270 80.00 78.81 -8.26
CA ILE A 270 79.30 77.97 -9.25
C ILE A 270 79.65 76.48 -9.07
N ALA A 271 80.89 76.17 -8.67
CA ALA A 271 81.30 74.80 -8.39
C ALA A 271 80.67 74.26 -7.10
N ASP A 272 80.59 75.10 -6.06
CA ASP A 272 79.94 74.77 -4.79
C ASP A 272 78.42 74.62 -4.95
N ASP A 273 77.74 75.47 -5.73
CA ASP A 273 76.30 75.36 -6.02
C ASP A 273 75.96 74.10 -6.84
N ALA A 274 76.78 73.76 -7.84
CA ALA A 274 76.61 72.51 -8.59
C ALA A 274 76.78 71.27 -7.70
N GLN A 275 77.66 71.34 -6.70
CA GLN A 275 77.86 70.27 -5.71
C GLN A 275 76.70 70.20 -4.70
N VAL A 276 76.14 71.34 -4.28
CA VAL A 276 74.97 71.40 -3.39
C VAL A 276 73.73 70.86 -4.10
N GLU A 277 73.45 71.27 -5.34
CA GLU A 277 72.31 70.76 -6.13
C GLU A 277 72.46 69.26 -6.45
N ARG A 278 73.69 68.79 -6.73
CA ARG A 278 73.95 67.36 -6.89
C ARG A 278 73.73 66.58 -5.59
N THR A 279 74.11 67.15 -4.45
CA THR A 279 73.91 66.52 -3.13
C THR A 279 72.43 66.53 -2.72
N ARG A 280 71.70 67.60 -3.07
CA ARG A 280 70.26 67.75 -2.85
C ARG A 280 69.44 66.79 -3.71
N THR A 281 69.81 66.62 -4.98
CA THR A 281 69.16 65.64 -5.87
C THR A 281 69.48 64.21 -5.44
N LEU A 282 70.71 63.92 -5.02
CA LEU A 282 71.06 62.61 -4.43
C LEU A 282 70.28 62.33 -3.14
N SER A 283 70.07 63.33 -2.27
CA SER A 283 69.31 63.14 -1.04
C SER A 283 67.81 62.96 -1.30
N GLN A 284 67.23 63.73 -2.22
CA GLN A 284 65.83 63.56 -2.66
C GLN A 284 65.60 62.18 -3.29
N VAL A 285 66.47 61.75 -4.21
CA VAL A 285 66.37 60.42 -4.82
C VAL A 285 66.56 59.32 -3.77
N SER A 286 67.46 59.48 -2.80
CA SER A 286 67.59 58.50 -1.71
C SER A 286 66.35 58.44 -0.81
N ALA A 287 65.72 59.58 -0.53
CA ALA A 287 64.50 59.65 0.26
C ALA A 287 63.31 59.03 -0.49
N GLU A 288 63.16 59.30 -1.79
CA GLU A 288 62.13 58.66 -2.62
C GLU A 288 62.31 57.15 -2.72
N VAL A 289 63.56 56.66 -2.86
CA VAL A 289 63.85 55.22 -2.88
C VAL A 289 63.54 54.56 -1.53
N GLU A 290 63.82 55.23 -0.40
CA GLU A 290 63.39 54.74 0.92
C GLU A 290 61.87 54.73 1.07
N GLN A 291 61.18 55.76 0.57
CA GLN A 291 59.72 55.85 0.63
C GLN A 291 59.07 54.74 -0.21
N ILE A 292 59.58 54.49 -1.42
CA ILE A 292 59.13 53.39 -2.28
C ILE A 292 59.40 52.03 -1.63
N ARG A 293 60.56 51.85 -0.97
CA ARG A 293 60.84 50.60 -0.22
C ARG A 293 59.88 50.41 0.95
N ALA A 294 59.54 51.48 1.67
CA ALA A 294 58.57 51.44 2.76
C ALA A 294 57.16 51.11 2.25
N ASP A 295 56.73 51.72 1.14
CA ASP A 295 55.43 51.45 0.52
C ASP A 295 55.31 50.01 0.00
N ILE A 296 56.37 49.49 -0.65
CA ILE A 296 56.40 48.09 -1.11
C ILE A 296 56.33 47.12 0.09
N ALA A 297 57.04 47.41 1.18
CA ALA A 297 56.99 46.59 2.39
C ALA A 297 55.59 46.62 3.03
N ALA A 298 54.96 47.80 3.10
CA ALA A 298 53.60 47.94 3.60
C ALA A 298 52.57 47.19 2.75
N GLN A 299 52.69 47.26 1.42
CA GLN A 299 51.82 46.51 0.50
C GLN A 299 52.00 45.00 0.61
N GLN A 300 53.23 44.52 0.81
CA GLN A 300 53.51 43.09 1.07
C GLN A 300 52.90 42.61 2.39
N GLU A 301 52.96 43.42 3.45
CA GLU A 301 52.35 43.11 4.75
C GLU A 301 50.81 43.11 4.67
N GLU A 302 50.23 44.05 3.92
CA GLU A 302 48.78 44.11 3.74
C GLU A 302 48.25 42.95 2.88
N ALA A 303 48.99 42.57 1.83
CA ALA A 303 48.66 41.41 1.00
C ALA A 303 48.72 40.11 1.81
N THR A 304 49.75 39.92 2.64
CA THR A 304 49.86 38.74 3.52
C THR A 304 48.76 38.70 4.58
N LYS A 305 48.36 39.85 5.16
CA LYS A 305 47.19 39.94 6.04
C LYS A 305 45.89 39.55 5.34
N LYS A 306 45.65 40.05 4.11
CA LYS A 306 44.46 39.70 3.32
C LYS A 306 44.43 38.22 2.97
N VAL A 307 45.55 37.63 2.58
CA VAL A 307 45.66 36.19 2.31
C VAL A 307 45.36 35.36 3.56
N ASN A 308 45.93 35.73 4.71
CA ASN A 308 45.64 35.04 5.97
C ASN A 308 44.18 35.17 6.40
N ALA A 309 43.56 36.33 6.20
CA ALA A 309 42.13 36.53 6.47
C ALA A 309 41.23 35.71 5.53
N LEU A 310 41.60 35.58 4.26
CA LEU A 310 40.89 34.70 3.31
C LEU A 310 41.05 33.23 3.69
N LEU A 311 42.25 32.81 4.10
CA LEU A 311 42.51 31.44 4.58
C LEU A 311 41.74 31.13 5.87
N SER A 312 41.62 32.09 6.80
CA SER A 312 40.81 31.88 8.01
C SER A 312 39.32 31.81 7.66
N GLY A 313 38.83 32.68 6.78
CA GLY A 313 37.43 32.65 6.33
C GLY A 313 37.09 31.38 5.54
N LEU A 314 38.03 30.84 4.76
CA LEU A 314 37.89 29.53 4.10
C LEU A 314 37.77 28.40 5.11
N LYS A 315 38.66 28.34 6.11
CA LYS A 315 38.60 27.33 7.18
C LYS A 315 37.29 27.40 7.97
N GLU A 316 36.78 28.60 8.22
CA GLU A 316 35.51 28.78 8.93
C GLU A 316 34.33 28.29 8.10
N LYS A 317 34.33 28.54 6.78
CA LYS A 317 33.34 28.00 5.84
C LYS A 317 33.43 26.49 5.69
N GLU A 318 34.64 25.91 5.63
CA GLU A 318 34.83 24.46 5.62
C GLU A 318 34.26 23.82 6.90
N ARG A 319 34.54 24.42 8.06
CA ARG A 319 34.00 23.92 9.35
C ARG A 319 32.48 24.01 9.40
N ALA A 320 31.89 25.11 8.95
CA ALA A 320 30.43 25.28 8.90
C ALA A 320 29.79 24.26 7.95
N ALA A 321 30.36 24.05 6.77
CA ALA A 321 29.88 23.05 5.82
C ALA A 321 29.98 21.62 6.37
N GLN A 322 31.05 21.33 7.14
CA GLN A 322 31.21 20.03 7.78
C GLN A 322 30.22 19.81 8.93
N GLU A 323 29.97 20.83 9.76
CA GLU A 323 28.93 20.79 10.80
C GLU A 323 27.53 20.60 10.19
N GLU A 324 27.20 21.27 9.08
CA GLU A 324 25.94 21.06 8.35
C GLU A 324 25.83 19.66 7.76
N ALA A 325 26.91 19.12 7.17
CA ALA A 325 26.94 17.77 6.65
C ALA A 325 26.73 16.71 7.76
N ASP A 326 27.42 16.86 8.89
CA ASP A 326 27.26 15.97 10.04
C ASP A 326 25.84 16.05 10.63
N ALA A 327 25.24 17.25 10.68
CA ALA A 327 23.86 17.44 11.11
C ALA A 327 22.86 16.76 10.16
N LEU A 328 23.07 16.83 8.85
CA LEU A 328 22.26 16.13 7.86
C LEU A 328 22.37 14.61 7.99
N VAL A 329 23.58 14.08 8.20
CA VAL A 329 23.80 12.65 8.44
C VAL A 329 23.14 12.20 9.74
N ALA A 330 23.22 12.99 10.80
CA ALA A 330 22.54 12.69 12.06
C ALA A 330 21.02 12.66 11.87
N ARG A 331 20.45 13.63 11.16
CA ARG A 331 19.01 13.67 10.85
C ARG A 331 18.57 12.51 9.95
N ALA A 332 19.40 12.10 8.98
CA ALA A 332 19.12 10.94 8.16
C ALA A 332 19.07 9.65 9.01
N LYS A 333 19.98 9.51 9.98
CA LYS A 333 19.98 8.37 10.91
C LYS A 333 18.73 8.34 11.80
N THR A 334 18.29 9.48 12.33
CA THR A 334 17.08 9.53 13.15
C THR A 334 15.83 9.18 12.34
N VAL A 335 15.70 9.71 11.11
CA VAL A 335 14.58 9.37 10.22
C VAL A 335 14.58 7.88 9.87
N HIS A 336 15.74 7.28 9.64
CA HIS A 336 15.83 5.84 9.43
C HIS A 336 15.39 5.03 10.65
N GLN A 337 15.84 5.40 11.86
CA GLN A 337 15.43 4.73 13.09
C GLN A 337 13.92 4.87 13.35
N GLU A 338 13.35 6.06 13.14
CA GLU A 338 11.90 6.29 13.26
C GLU A 338 11.11 5.46 12.25
N ALA A 339 11.61 5.32 11.01
CA ALA A 339 10.98 4.48 9.99
C ALA A 339 11.05 2.99 10.35
N ASP A 340 12.18 2.51 10.85
CA ASP A 340 12.35 1.13 11.30
C ASP A 340 11.44 0.81 12.50
N GLU A 341 11.34 1.73 13.46
CA GLU A 341 10.42 1.60 14.61
C GLU A 341 8.95 1.60 14.16
N TYR A 342 8.57 2.47 13.22
CA TYR A 342 7.22 2.51 12.67
C TYR A 342 6.88 1.21 11.92
N ALA A 343 7.80 0.70 11.11
CA ALA A 343 7.63 -0.57 10.41
C ALA A 343 7.46 -1.73 11.42
N ALA A 344 8.32 -1.81 12.44
CA ALA A 344 8.23 -2.83 13.48
C ALA A 344 6.90 -2.77 14.25
N GLN A 345 6.44 -1.57 14.62
CA GLN A 345 5.14 -1.39 15.28
C GLN A 345 3.98 -1.79 14.38
N THR A 346 4.04 -1.44 13.10
CA THR A 346 3.00 -1.79 12.12
C THR A 346 2.93 -3.30 11.91
N HIS A 347 4.07 -3.98 11.80
CA HIS A 347 4.14 -5.44 11.73
C HIS A 347 3.58 -6.09 12.99
N GLN A 348 4.00 -5.63 14.18
CA GLN A 348 3.49 -6.15 15.44
C GLN A 348 1.97 -5.96 15.58
N ALA A 349 1.44 -4.81 15.15
CA ALA A 349 0.00 -4.56 15.15
C ALA A 349 -0.73 -5.49 14.17
N ALA A 350 -0.22 -5.67 12.95
CA ALA A 350 -0.79 -6.59 11.96
C ALA A 350 -0.78 -8.05 12.46
N ASP A 351 0.32 -8.50 13.06
CA ASP A 351 0.45 -9.83 13.64
C ASP A 351 -0.54 -10.04 14.78
N SER A 352 -0.74 -9.03 15.64
CA SER A 352 -1.73 -9.09 16.71
C SER A 352 -3.17 -9.19 16.17
N GLN A 353 -3.48 -8.44 15.12
CA GLN A 353 -4.79 -8.50 14.46
C GLN A 353 -5.01 -9.85 13.77
N ALA A 354 -4.00 -10.38 13.09
CA ALA A 354 -4.06 -11.70 12.48
C ALA A 354 -4.29 -12.79 13.54
N ALA A 355 -3.56 -12.74 14.66
CA ALA A 355 -3.75 -13.67 15.76
C ALA A 355 -5.15 -13.58 16.38
N ASP A 356 -5.72 -12.37 16.51
CA ASP A 356 -7.08 -12.17 17.00
C ASP A 356 -8.14 -12.71 16.03
N ILE A 357 -7.95 -12.54 14.72
CA ILE A 357 -8.83 -13.10 13.69
C ILE A 357 -8.80 -14.62 13.75
N VAL A 358 -7.61 -15.24 13.79
CA VAL A 358 -7.47 -16.69 13.91
C VAL A 358 -8.13 -17.20 15.19
N ARG A 359 -7.93 -16.51 16.32
CA ARG A 359 -8.56 -16.89 17.59
C ARG A 359 -10.08 -16.83 17.52
N LYS A 360 -10.66 -15.78 16.93
CA LYS A 360 -12.12 -15.67 16.73
C LYS A 360 -12.65 -16.76 15.80
N ALA A 361 -11.98 -16.99 14.67
CA ALA A 361 -12.36 -18.05 13.74
C ALA A 361 -12.32 -19.44 14.41
N MET A 362 -11.31 -19.71 15.24
CA MET A 362 -11.23 -20.95 16.03
C MET A 362 -12.39 -21.06 17.03
N GLN A 363 -12.71 -19.97 17.75
CA GLN A 363 -13.82 -19.94 18.70
C GLN A 363 -15.17 -20.19 18.00
N GLU A 364 -15.41 -19.54 16.87
CA GLU A 364 -16.60 -19.73 16.05
C GLU A 364 -16.69 -21.16 15.49
N ALA A 365 -15.57 -21.71 15.00
CA ALA A 365 -15.52 -23.09 14.53
C ALA A 365 -15.83 -24.08 15.67
N THR A 366 -15.26 -23.88 16.86
CA THR A 366 -15.59 -24.72 18.03
C THR A 366 -17.06 -24.60 18.42
N ALA A 367 -17.63 -23.39 18.41
CA ALA A 367 -19.04 -23.18 18.72
C ALA A 367 -19.95 -23.89 17.72
N GLN A 368 -19.65 -23.82 16.41
CA GLN A 368 -20.39 -24.56 15.38
C GLN A 368 -20.29 -26.07 15.54
N VAL A 369 -19.11 -26.60 15.93
CA VAL A 369 -18.94 -28.03 16.19
C VAL A 369 -19.75 -28.46 17.41
N GLU A 370 -19.76 -27.68 18.47
CA GLU A 370 -20.59 -27.95 19.67
C GLU A 370 -22.08 -27.88 19.36
N GLU A 371 -22.53 -26.91 18.57
CA GLU A 371 -23.91 -26.79 18.11
C GLU A 371 -24.33 -28.03 17.29
N ARG A 372 -23.50 -28.45 16.33
CA ARG A 372 -23.75 -29.66 15.54
C ARG A 372 -23.74 -30.93 16.39
N ARG A 373 -22.86 -31.02 17.40
CA ARG A 373 -22.85 -32.14 18.35
C ARG A 373 -24.13 -32.16 19.18
N ALA A 374 -24.60 -31.02 19.67
CA ALA A 374 -25.84 -30.91 20.42
C ALA A 374 -27.05 -31.32 19.56
N ALA A 375 -27.11 -30.86 18.31
CA ALA A 375 -28.15 -31.26 17.36
C ALA A 375 -28.12 -32.76 17.08
N ALA A 376 -26.94 -33.34 16.82
CA ALA A 376 -26.78 -34.77 16.62
C ALA A 376 -27.18 -35.58 17.85
N GLN A 377 -26.85 -35.11 19.06
CA GLN A 377 -27.26 -35.74 20.31
C GLN A 377 -28.78 -35.73 20.48
N GLN A 378 -29.44 -34.61 20.16
CA GLN A 378 -30.89 -34.52 20.20
C GLN A 378 -31.57 -35.48 19.21
N GLU A 379 -31.00 -35.67 18.02
CA GLU A 379 -31.47 -36.66 17.06
C GLU A 379 -31.26 -38.09 17.57
N LEU A 380 -30.11 -38.40 18.18
CA LEU A 380 -29.82 -39.70 18.77
C LEU A 380 -30.76 -40.03 19.94
N ASP A 381 -31.06 -39.06 20.80
CA ASP A 381 -32.02 -39.20 21.89
C ASP A 381 -33.44 -39.46 21.35
N GLY A 382 -33.80 -38.74 20.28
CA GLY A 382 -35.05 -38.96 19.54
C GLY A 382 -35.14 -40.37 18.95
N MET A 383 -34.07 -40.86 18.33
CA MET A 383 -34.00 -42.24 17.80
C MET A 383 -34.06 -43.28 18.92
N THR A 384 -33.36 -43.05 20.03
CA THR A 384 -33.37 -43.94 21.20
C THR A 384 -34.78 -44.05 21.79
N THR A 385 -35.50 -42.92 21.87
CA THR A 385 -36.90 -42.90 22.33
C THR A 385 -37.82 -43.68 21.38
N ARG A 386 -37.63 -43.56 20.07
CA ARG A 386 -38.39 -44.37 19.10
C ARG A 386 -38.05 -45.86 19.21
N LEU A 387 -36.78 -46.20 19.46
CA LEU A 387 -36.33 -47.57 19.65
C LEU A 387 -36.99 -48.20 20.88
N THR A 388 -37.03 -47.49 22.01
CA THR A 388 -37.69 -48.01 23.23
C THR A 388 -39.19 -48.18 23.05
N GLN A 389 -39.86 -47.25 22.34
CA GLN A 389 -41.27 -47.40 21.97
C GLN A 389 -41.50 -48.64 21.08
N LEU A 390 -40.61 -48.90 20.13
CA LEU A 390 -40.68 -50.10 19.27
C LEU A 390 -40.46 -51.38 20.09
N GLN A 391 -39.46 -51.42 20.98
CA GLN A 391 -39.23 -52.55 21.87
C GLN A 391 -40.41 -52.80 22.81
N HIS A 392 -41.04 -51.75 23.35
CA HIS A 392 -42.23 -51.89 24.17
C HIS A 392 -43.41 -52.44 23.36
N ARG A 393 -43.57 -51.98 22.12
CA ARG A 393 -44.58 -52.52 21.20
C ARG A 393 -44.31 -53.98 20.86
N GLU A 394 -43.05 -54.35 20.64
CA GLU A 394 -42.62 -55.73 20.43
C GLU A 394 -42.93 -56.60 21.65
N ALA A 395 -42.56 -56.17 22.86
CA ALA A 395 -42.89 -56.87 24.11
C ALA A 395 -44.40 -57.02 24.33
N THR A 396 -45.19 -56.00 23.98
CA THR A 396 -46.66 -56.06 24.04
C THR A 396 -47.22 -57.06 23.02
N ILE A 397 -46.66 -57.08 21.81
CA ILE A 397 -47.03 -58.06 20.78
C ILE A 397 -46.68 -59.47 21.23
N THR A 398 -45.46 -59.71 21.74
CA THR A 398 -45.04 -61.04 22.21
C THR A 398 -45.83 -61.49 23.43
N GLN A 399 -46.18 -60.59 24.36
CA GLN A 399 -47.08 -60.89 25.47
C GLN A 399 -48.47 -61.28 24.95
N ARG A 400 -49.07 -60.49 24.04
CA ARG A 400 -50.36 -60.84 23.43
C ARG A 400 -50.30 -62.16 22.66
N VAL A 401 -49.19 -62.45 21.98
CA VAL A 401 -48.99 -63.75 21.29
C VAL A 401 -48.89 -64.88 22.31
N THR A 402 -48.24 -64.67 23.46
CA THR A 402 -48.15 -65.65 24.54
C THR A 402 -49.49 -65.84 25.23
N GLU A 403 -50.27 -64.78 25.44
CA GLU A 403 -51.65 -64.84 25.93
C GLU A 403 -52.57 -65.54 24.93
N LEU A 404 -52.43 -65.26 23.63
CA LEU A 404 -53.15 -66.01 22.59
C LEU A 404 -52.74 -67.48 22.61
N ARG A 405 -51.45 -67.81 22.78
CA ARG A 405 -50.95 -69.18 22.88
C ARG A 405 -51.40 -69.88 24.17
N SER A 406 -51.53 -69.17 25.28
CA SER A 406 -52.00 -69.72 26.56
C SER A 406 -53.52 -69.85 26.61
N LEU A 407 -54.27 -68.90 26.01
CA LEU A 407 -55.70 -69.04 25.74
C LEU A 407 -55.95 -70.22 24.80
N PHE A 408 -55.06 -70.44 23.84
CA PHE A 408 -55.06 -71.65 23.02
C PHE A 408 -54.81 -72.89 23.86
N ALA A 409 -53.69 -72.95 24.58
CA ALA A 409 -53.34 -74.09 25.42
C ALA A 409 -54.40 -74.40 26.50
N ASN A 410 -55.02 -73.39 27.11
CA ASN A 410 -56.09 -73.57 28.12
C ASN A 410 -57.44 -73.94 27.51
N ALA A 411 -57.75 -73.49 26.29
CA ALA A 411 -58.91 -73.99 25.56
C ALA A 411 -58.72 -75.46 25.12
N PHE A 412 -57.47 -75.92 25.03
CA PHE A 412 -57.10 -77.29 24.69
C PHE A 412 -56.58 -78.14 25.88
N SER A 413 -56.45 -77.60 27.10
CA SER A 413 -55.90 -78.33 28.27
C SER A 413 -56.92 -79.25 28.95
N GLY A 414 -58.18 -79.22 28.51
CA GLY A 414 -59.17 -80.27 28.79
C GLY A 414 -59.03 -81.50 27.88
N PHE A 415 -58.07 -81.51 26.94
CA PHE A 415 -57.70 -82.66 26.13
C PHE A 415 -56.33 -83.16 26.55
N ASP A 416 -56.32 -84.24 27.30
CA ASP A 416 -55.13 -85.06 27.51
C ASP A 416 -54.77 -85.73 26.17
N PHE A 417 -53.85 -85.12 25.41
CA PHE A 417 -53.22 -85.75 24.26
C PHE A 417 -51.96 -86.46 24.75
N GLY A 418 -52.07 -87.78 24.82
CA GLY A 418 -50.97 -88.68 25.12
C GLY A 418 -49.76 -88.48 24.20
N ASP A 419 -48.61 -88.70 24.81
CA ASP A 419 -47.25 -88.74 24.31
C ASP A 419 -47.10 -89.24 22.86
N ALA A 420 -46.48 -88.42 22.02
CA ALA A 420 -45.92 -88.85 20.74
C ALA A 420 -44.73 -87.94 20.35
N GLN A 421 -43.53 -88.46 20.60
CA GLN A 421 -42.30 -88.05 19.93
C GLN A 421 -42.47 -87.97 18.41
N GLN A 422 -42.00 -86.88 17.80
CA GLN A 422 -41.41 -86.94 16.45
C GLN A 422 -40.43 -85.79 16.20
N ASN A 423 -39.15 -86.13 16.36
CA ASN A 423 -38.06 -85.91 15.42
C ASN A 423 -38.26 -84.84 14.34
N GLN A 424 -37.60 -83.68 14.50
CA GLN A 424 -37.14 -82.87 13.36
C GLN A 424 -35.70 -82.40 13.63
N GLN A 425 -34.78 -83.10 12.97
CA GLN A 425 -33.43 -82.66 12.67
C GLN A 425 -33.51 -81.29 11.99
N VAL A 426 -32.94 -80.27 12.62
CA VAL A 426 -32.55 -79.04 11.93
C VAL A 426 -31.07 -79.18 11.63
N ALA A 427 -30.79 -79.39 10.34
CA ALA A 427 -29.45 -79.42 9.79
C ALA A 427 -28.72 -78.11 10.11
N GLN A 428 -27.53 -78.24 10.71
CA GLN A 428 -26.45 -77.28 10.54
C GLN A 428 -26.12 -77.22 9.05
N ALA A 429 -26.46 -76.09 8.41
CA ALA A 429 -25.82 -75.65 7.20
C ALA A 429 -25.01 -74.41 7.56
N SER A 430 -23.70 -74.61 7.74
CA SER A 430 -22.69 -73.59 7.54
C SER A 430 -22.78 -73.16 6.07
N ASP A 431 -23.25 -71.95 5.83
CA ASP A 431 -23.06 -71.26 4.55
C ASP A 431 -22.09 -70.12 4.84
N ASP A 432 -20.81 -70.42 4.59
CA ASP A 432 -19.75 -69.46 4.36
C ASP A 432 -20.16 -68.63 3.13
N ASN A 433 -20.53 -67.38 3.36
CA ASN A 433 -20.38 -66.33 2.35
C ASN A 433 -19.60 -65.19 3.00
N GLU A 434 -18.28 -65.41 3.06
CA GLU A 434 -17.34 -64.32 2.95
C GLU A 434 -17.55 -63.60 1.61
N ASP A 435 -17.34 -62.29 1.66
CA ASP A 435 -16.87 -61.42 0.58
C ASP A 435 -17.91 -60.55 -0.18
N SER A 436 -17.70 -59.23 -0.05
CA SER A 436 -17.61 -58.26 -1.17
C SER A 436 -18.00 -56.80 -0.83
N SER A 437 -18.08 -56.37 0.43
CA SER A 437 -18.34 -54.94 0.75
C SER A 437 -17.17 -54.15 1.36
N ASP A 438 -16.11 -54.80 1.82
CA ASP A 438 -14.94 -54.11 2.43
C ASP A 438 -13.76 -53.89 1.45
N ALA A 439 -13.81 -54.49 0.26
CA ALA A 439 -12.79 -54.28 -0.77
C ALA A 439 -12.96 -52.98 -1.57
N GLN A 440 -14.18 -52.44 -1.67
CA GLN A 440 -14.44 -51.20 -2.43
C GLN A 440 -14.11 -49.93 -1.62
N SER A 441 -14.33 -49.92 -0.30
CA SER A 441 -14.03 -48.75 0.53
C SER A 441 -12.53 -48.51 0.72
N SER A 442 -11.72 -49.58 0.73
CA SER A 442 -10.26 -49.47 0.85
C SER A 442 -9.55 -49.18 -0.48
N ALA A 443 -10.17 -49.50 -1.62
CA ALA A 443 -9.69 -49.12 -2.94
C ALA A 443 -9.95 -47.62 -3.23
N ASP A 444 -11.15 -47.12 -2.93
CA ASP A 444 -11.50 -45.70 -3.12
C ASP A 444 -10.71 -44.78 -2.18
N ALA A 445 -10.43 -45.21 -0.94
CA ALA A 445 -9.59 -44.46 0.00
C ALA A 445 -8.11 -44.39 -0.43
N LYS A 446 -7.58 -45.46 -1.05
CA LYS A 446 -6.21 -45.46 -1.59
C LYS A 446 -6.08 -44.68 -2.89
N GLN A 447 -7.14 -44.62 -3.70
CA GLN A 447 -7.15 -43.84 -4.93
C GLN A 447 -7.25 -42.34 -4.63
N ALA A 448 -8.11 -41.93 -3.68
CA ALA A 448 -8.18 -40.55 -3.22
C ALA A 448 -6.86 -40.05 -2.60
N GLN A 449 -6.13 -40.90 -1.87
CA GLN A 449 -4.80 -40.55 -1.36
C GLN A 449 -3.75 -40.39 -2.47
N ARG A 450 -3.81 -41.22 -3.53
CA ARG A 450 -2.91 -41.07 -4.68
C ARG A 450 -3.21 -39.83 -5.50
N ASP A 451 -4.48 -39.48 -5.69
CA ASP A 451 -4.88 -38.29 -6.46
C ASP A 451 -4.49 -37.00 -5.72
N VAL A 452 -4.57 -36.96 -4.39
CA VAL A 452 -4.08 -35.83 -3.57
C VAL A 452 -2.55 -35.73 -3.62
N GLN A 453 -1.84 -36.86 -3.62
CA GLN A 453 -0.38 -36.87 -3.66
C GLN A 453 0.16 -36.51 -5.06
N ALA A 454 -0.56 -36.85 -6.12
CA ALA A 454 -0.25 -36.41 -7.48
C ALA A 454 -0.51 -34.91 -7.69
N ALA A 455 -1.61 -34.37 -7.15
CA ALA A 455 -1.91 -32.95 -7.21
C ALA A 455 -0.90 -32.08 -6.43
N LEU A 456 -0.37 -32.61 -5.31
CA LEU A 456 0.71 -31.94 -4.55
C LEU A 456 2.04 -31.95 -5.33
N ALA A 457 2.37 -33.04 -6.01
CA ALA A 457 3.58 -33.12 -6.85
C ALA A 457 3.50 -32.20 -8.09
N GLU A 458 2.34 -32.09 -8.74
CA GLU A 458 2.13 -31.12 -9.85
C GLU A 458 2.21 -29.66 -9.37
N SER A 459 1.83 -29.38 -8.11
CA SER A 459 1.98 -28.03 -7.54
C SER A 459 3.42 -27.69 -7.14
N GLU A 460 4.23 -28.67 -6.77
CA GLU A 460 5.66 -28.49 -6.47
C GLU A 460 6.49 -28.31 -7.76
N GLU A 461 6.22 -29.07 -8.83
CA GLU A 461 6.87 -28.88 -10.14
C GLU A 461 6.51 -27.54 -10.81
N ALA A 462 5.27 -27.05 -10.61
CA ALA A 462 4.86 -25.74 -11.11
C ALA A 462 5.52 -24.56 -10.37
N ASN A 463 5.94 -24.76 -9.11
CA ASN A 463 6.59 -23.74 -8.30
C ASN A 463 8.12 -23.69 -8.57
N GLU A 464 8.77 -24.84 -8.79
CA GLU A 464 10.18 -24.87 -9.21
C GLU A 464 10.38 -24.32 -10.63
N SER A 465 9.40 -24.48 -11.52
CA SER A 465 9.44 -23.92 -12.88
C SER A 465 9.30 -22.38 -12.94
N GLN A 466 8.84 -21.74 -11.86
CA GLN A 466 8.72 -20.28 -11.76
C GLN A 466 9.96 -19.64 -11.09
N GLU A 467 10.63 -20.34 -10.18
CA GLU A 467 11.89 -19.84 -9.58
C GLU A 467 13.08 -19.84 -10.56
N ASP A 468 13.12 -20.76 -11.54
CA ASP A 468 14.17 -20.81 -12.57
C ASP A 468 14.00 -19.76 -13.69
N GLN A 469 12.85 -19.09 -13.81
CA GLN A 469 12.65 -18.02 -14.81
C GLN A 469 13.01 -16.62 -14.30
N ASP A 470 13.07 -16.42 -12.97
CA ASP A 470 13.40 -15.13 -12.36
C ASP A 470 14.89 -14.92 -12.07
N THR A 471 15.74 -15.93 -12.29
CA THR A 471 17.20 -15.84 -12.08
C THR A 471 18.02 -15.49 -13.33
N ASP A 472 17.42 -15.51 -14.53
CA ASP A 472 18.13 -15.24 -15.79
C ASP A 472 17.96 -13.79 -16.30
N ASN A 473 17.44 -12.89 -15.47
CA ASN A 473 17.21 -11.48 -15.83
C ASN A 473 17.64 -10.51 -14.72
N GLN A 474 18.91 -10.59 -14.30
CA GLN A 474 19.63 -9.52 -13.61
C GLN A 474 21.05 -9.32 -14.16
#